data_AF-A0AB36CJL6-F1
#
_entry.id   AF-A0AB36CJL6-F1
#
_cell.length_a   1.000
_cell.length_b   1.000
_cell.length_c   1.000
_cell.angle_alpha   90.00
_cell.angle_beta   90.00
_cell.angle_gamma   90.00
#
_symmetry.space_group_name_H-M   'P 1'
#
loop_
_entity.id
_entity.type
_entity.pdbx_description
1 polymer ?
#
loop_
_entity_poly.entity_id
_entity_poly.type
_entity_poly.pdbx_seq_one_letter_code
_entity_poly.pdbx_strand_id
1 'polypeptide(L)'
;MRRPLAIIATAVLAVALASCSPSEAPSEGSPTECGISPSSSVITDAVDALEPPSGPGMYWSHEGDSNYDPCADLSYALLVQQPQGNAQFGTQMLFFHKGEYIGIDSTHPQQVMDIEDHGNRLVVTYKDWDALEESGFPNAAAPDFTATVTFFWNNHADQLGTEGEFPNQGL
;
A
#
# COMPACT_ATOMS: atom_id res chain seq x y z
N MET A 1 32.48 77.93 -19.05
CA MET A 1 33.31 77.77 -20.27
C MET A 1 33.50 76.27 -20.56
N ARG A 2 34.39 75.88 -21.48
CA ARG A 2 34.51 74.55 -22.12
C ARG A 2 34.68 73.34 -21.16
N ARG A 3 34.15 72.18 -21.62
CA ARG A 3 34.52 70.77 -21.29
C ARG A 3 36.00 70.46 -21.62
N PRO A 4 36.65 69.30 -21.30
CA PRO A 4 36.14 67.90 -21.16
C PRO A 4 36.76 67.12 -19.96
N LEU A 5 36.88 65.77 -19.79
CA LEU A 5 36.53 64.45 -20.43
C LEU A 5 36.49 63.40 -19.23
N ALA A 6 36.30 62.06 -19.24
CA ALA A 6 36.09 60.97 -20.21
C ALA A 6 35.44 59.69 -19.56
N ILE A 7 35.03 58.73 -20.40
CA ILE A 7 35.14 57.21 -20.40
C ILE A 7 35.53 56.52 -19.04
N ILE A 8 34.91 55.43 -18.55
CA ILE A 8 34.80 54.00 -18.98
C ILE A 8 33.46 53.44 -18.41
N ALA A 9 32.50 52.82 -19.12
CA ALA A 9 32.46 51.74 -20.12
C ALA A 9 32.49 50.29 -19.55
N THR A 10 31.31 49.70 -19.35
CA THR A 10 31.12 48.23 -19.29
C THR A 10 29.72 47.90 -19.81
N ALA A 11 29.61 46.88 -20.67
CA ALA A 11 28.33 46.37 -21.17
C ALA A 11 28.14 44.93 -20.69
N VAL A 12 26.90 44.55 -20.38
CA VAL A 12 26.52 43.17 -20.05
C VAL A 12 25.47 42.74 -21.07
N LEU A 13 25.76 41.66 -21.80
CA LEU A 13 24.90 41.13 -22.85
C LEU A 13 24.70 39.63 -22.62
N ALA A 14 23.53 39.26 -22.12
CA ALA A 14 23.08 37.86 -22.06
C ALA A 14 21.54 37.82 -22.01
N VAL A 15 20.91 37.50 -23.14
CA VAL A 15 19.53 37.01 -23.20
C VAL A 15 19.56 35.78 -24.11
N ALA A 16 19.39 34.59 -23.54
CA ALA A 16 19.35 33.35 -24.30
C ALA A 16 18.00 33.26 -25.04
N LEU A 17 18.05 32.84 -26.31
CA LEU A 17 16.83 32.52 -27.07
C LEU A 17 16.35 31.11 -26.71
N ALA A 18 15.02 30.93 -26.69
CA ALA A 18 14.41 29.69 -26.24
C ALA A 18 14.61 28.54 -27.24
N SER A 19 15.10 27.41 -26.75
CA SER A 19 14.97 26.12 -27.44
C SER A 19 13.58 25.55 -27.13
N CYS A 20 12.79 25.30 -28.18
CA CYS A 20 11.50 24.62 -28.03
C CYS A 20 11.73 23.11 -27.88
N SER A 21 11.56 22.56 -26.67
CA SER A 21 11.49 21.11 -26.48
C SER A 21 10.14 20.59 -26.97
N PRO A 22 10.06 19.42 -27.62
CA PRO A 22 8.79 18.76 -27.84
C PRO A 22 8.18 18.43 -26.46
N SER A 23 6.96 18.94 -26.21
CA SER A 23 6.18 18.49 -25.07
C SER A 23 5.67 17.10 -25.41
N GLU A 24 6.27 16.08 -24.83
CA GLU A 24 5.70 14.74 -24.82
C GLU A 24 4.35 14.83 -24.09
N ALA A 25 3.27 14.58 -24.81
CA ALA A 25 1.94 14.60 -24.22
C ALA A 25 1.82 13.40 -23.27
N PRO A 26 1.24 13.55 -22.06
CA PRO A 26 0.86 12.40 -21.25
C PRO A 26 0.02 11.48 -22.11
N SER A 27 0.43 10.21 -22.24
CA SER A 27 -0.42 9.22 -22.92
C SER A 27 -1.62 8.97 -22.01
N GLU A 28 -2.74 9.59 -22.33
CA GLU A 28 -4.03 9.27 -21.70
C GLU A 28 -4.23 7.75 -21.81
N GLY A 29 -4.33 7.10 -20.65
CA GLY A 29 -4.45 5.65 -20.58
C GLY A 29 -5.71 5.17 -21.28
N SER A 30 -5.73 3.89 -21.67
CA SER A 30 -6.99 3.24 -22.05
C SER A 30 -7.99 3.40 -20.89
N PRO A 31 -9.28 3.66 -21.16
CA PRO A 31 -10.26 3.86 -20.10
C PRO A 31 -10.30 2.63 -19.19
N THR A 32 -10.04 2.86 -17.91
CA THR A 32 -10.01 1.83 -16.86
C THR A 32 -11.32 1.05 -16.84
N GLU A 33 -11.26 -0.25 -17.11
CA GLU A 33 -12.43 -1.13 -17.04
C GLU A 33 -12.71 -1.49 -15.58
N CYS A 34 -13.83 -1.01 -15.04
CA CYS A 34 -14.26 -1.28 -13.67
C CYS A 34 -14.68 -2.75 -13.49
N GLY A 35 -14.39 -3.31 -12.32
CA GLY A 35 -14.77 -4.68 -11.96
C GLY A 35 -13.66 -5.42 -11.22
N ILE A 36 -14.08 -6.45 -10.47
CA ILE A 36 -13.20 -7.33 -9.69
C ILE A 36 -12.17 -8.02 -10.61
N SER A 37 -10.89 -7.71 -10.41
CA SER A 37 -9.75 -8.15 -11.23
C SER A 37 -8.58 -8.61 -10.35
N PRO A 38 -8.70 -9.77 -9.68
CA PRO A 38 -7.73 -10.26 -8.68
C PRO A 38 -6.40 -10.71 -9.28
N SER A 39 -6.25 -10.66 -10.61
CA SER A 39 -4.97 -10.90 -11.32
C SER A 39 -4.47 -9.64 -12.05
N SER A 40 -4.84 -8.46 -11.57
CA SER A 40 -4.31 -7.17 -12.04
C SER A 40 -2.79 -7.09 -11.85
N SER A 41 -2.07 -6.55 -12.83
CA SER A 41 -0.61 -6.37 -12.70
C SER A 41 -0.26 -5.45 -11.53
N VAL A 42 -1.12 -4.48 -11.20
CA VAL A 42 -0.94 -3.54 -10.09
C VAL A 42 -0.76 -4.25 -8.74
N ILE A 43 -1.34 -5.45 -8.58
CA ILE A 43 -1.12 -6.29 -7.39
C ILE A 43 0.33 -6.80 -7.39
N THR A 44 0.81 -7.35 -8.50
CA THR A 44 2.21 -7.79 -8.66
C THR A 44 3.20 -6.63 -8.51
N ASP A 45 2.92 -5.49 -9.14
CA ASP A 45 3.75 -4.28 -9.08
C ASP A 45 3.87 -3.76 -7.64
N ALA A 46 2.81 -3.91 -6.83
CA ALA A 46 2.82 -3.59 -5.39
C ALA A 46 3.54 -4.66 -4.55
N VAL A 47 3.44 -5.96 -4.88
CA VAL A 47 4.22 -7.04 -4.22
C VAL A 47 5.72 -6.85 -4.43
N ASP A 48 6.15 -6.55 -5.65
CA ASP A 48 7.57 -6.31 -6.01
C ASP A 48 8.14 -5.05 -5.33
N ALA A 49 7.29 -4.18 -4.79
CA ALA A 49 7.67 -2.98 -4.03
C ALA A 49 7.75 -3.20 -2.50
N LEU A 50 7.31 -4.35 -1.97
CA LEU A 50 7.38 -4.66 -0.54
C LEU A 50 8.76 -5.19 -0.11
N GLU A 51 9.10 -4.96 1.16
CA GLU A 51 10.13 -5.77 1.82
C GLU A 51 9.61 -7.21 2.03
N PRO A 52 10.45 -8.25 1.82
CA PRO A 52 10.03 -9.64 1.99
C PRO A 52 9.74 -9.97 3.47
N PRO A 53 8.94 -11.02 3.75
CA PRO A 53 8.71 -11.49 5.11
C PRO A 53 10.04 -11.81 5.82
N SER A 54 10.07 -11.60 7.14
CA SER A 54 11.25 -11.91 7.94
C SER A 54 11.59 -13.41 7.88
N GLY A 55 12.80 -13.72 7.42
CA GLY A 55 13.37 -15.08 7.36
C GLY A 55 14.18 -15.33 6.07
N PRO A 56 15.19 -16.21 6.10
CA PRO A 56 16.02 -16.49 4.93
C PRO A 56 15.24 -17.26 3.85
N GLY A 57 15.01 -16.63 2.70
CA GLY A 57 14.31 -17.25 1.57
C GLY A 57 12.78 -17.22 1.67
N MET A 58 12.22 -16.43 2.59
CA MET A 58 10.79 -16.15 2.64
C MET A 58 10.42 -15.08 1.61
N TYR A 59 9.20 -15.13 1.07
CA TYR A 59 8.66 -14.19 0.10
C TYR A 59 7.14 -14.03 0.29
N TRP A 60 6.59 -12.92 -0.17
CA TRP A 60 5.15 -12.72 -0.26
C TRP A 60 4.61 -13.39 -1.52
N SER A 61 3.52 -14.16 -1.39
CA SER A 61 2.82 -14.75 -2.52
C SER A 61 1.37 -14.28 -2.53
N HIS A 62 0.90 -13.76 -3.67
CA HIS A 62 -0.52 -13.52 -3.88
C HIS A 62 -1.17 -14.79 -4.44
N GLU A 63 -2.10 -15.37 -3.69
CA GLU A 63 -2.75 -16.65 -4.02
C GLU A 63 -4.16 -16.49 -4.63
N GLY A 64 -4.56 -15.26 -4.96
CA GLY A 64 -5.83 -14.92 -5.63
C GLY A 64 -6.95 -14.41 -4.72
N ASP A 65 -6.73 -14.33 -3.41
CA ASP A 65 -7.67 -13.73 -2.45
C ASP A 65 -7.60 -12.20 -2.52
N SER A 66 -8.55 -11.59 -3.23
CA SER A 66 -8.61 -10.15 -3.49
C SER A 66 -10.00 -9.73 -3.97
N ASN A 67 -10.44 -8.54 -3.56
CA ASN A 67 -11.57 -7.84 -4.16
C ASN A 67 -11.14 -6.63 -5.03
N TYR A 68 -9.89 -6.61 -5.52
CA TYR A 68 -9.33 -5.50 -6.30
C TYR A 68 -10.26 -5.09 -7.44
N ASP A 69 -10.75 -3.85 -7.38
CA ASP A 69 -11.52 -3.21 -8.44
C ASP A 69 -10.93 -1.82 -8.66
N PRO A 70 -10.45 -1.48 -9.87
CA PRO A 70 -9.80 -0.21 -10.13
C PRO A 70 -10.77 0.99 -10.10
N CYS A 71 -12.06 0.78 -9.83
CA CYS A 71 -13.05 1.83 -9.62
C CYS A 71 -13.62 1.87 -8.18
N ALA A 72 -13.17 1.01 -7.26
CA ALA A 72 -13.63 1.01 -5.87
C ALA A 72 -12.95 2.11 -5.02
N ASP A 73 -13.70 2.65 -4.05
CA ASP A 73 -13.16 3.58 -3.04
C ASP A 73 -12.20 2.86 -2.06
N LEU A 74 -12.39 1.56 -1.81
CA LEU A 74 -11.39 0.71 -1.15
C LEU A 74 -11.47 -0.70 -1.72
N SER A 75 -10.33 -1.30 -2.03
CA SER A 75 -10.22 -2.73 -2.30
C SER A 75 -8.88 -3.28 -1.78
N TYR A 76 -8.75 -4.59 -1.67
CA TYR A 76 -7.58 -5.27 -1.12
C TYR A 76 -7.05 -6.39 -2.02
N ALA A 77 -5.80 -6.79 -1.79
CA ALA A 77 -5.27 -8.10 -2.17
C ALA A 77 -4.50 -8.70 -0.98
N LEU A 78 -4.82 -9.94 -0.61
CA LEU A 78 -4.16 -10.65 0.48
C LEU A 78 -2.90 -11.35 -0.04
N LEU A 79 -1.81 -11.20 0.69
CA LEU A 79 -0.54 -11.88 0.48
C LEU A 79 -0.30 -12.88 1.61
N VAL A 80 0.24 -14.04 1.27
CA VAL A 80 0.59 -15.10 2.21
C VAL A 80 2.10 -15.30 2.21
N GLN A 81 2.71 -15.45 3.39
CA GLN A 81 4.13 -15.77 3.53
C GLN A 81 4.40 -17.18 3.01
N GLN A 82 5.31 -17.29 2.04
CA GLN A 82 5.81 -18.56 1.52
C GLN A 82 7.34 -18.65 1.73
N PRO A 83 7.93 -19.86 1.83
CA PRO A 83 7.27 -21.16 1.91
C PRO A 83 6.59 -21.40 3.29
N GLN A 84 5.34 -21.84 3.30
CA GLN A 84 4.66 -22.24 4.54
C GLN A 84 5.27 -23.54 5.10
N GLY A 85 5.94 -23.44 6.25
CA GLY A 85 6.49 -24.60 6.96
C GLY A 85 5.57 -25.17 8.05
N ASN A 86 4.61 -24.39 8.53
CA ASN A 86 3.66 -24.76 9.60
C ASN A 86 2.45 -23.79 9.60
N ALA A 87 1.47 -23.98 10.49
CA ALA A 87 0.24 -23.17 10.55
C ALA A 87 0.42 -21.74 11.11
N GLN A 88 1.61 -21.41 11.65
CA GLN A 88 2.02 -20.07 12.03
C GLN A 88 2.79 -19.48 10.83
N PHE A 89 2.10 -18.64 10.05
CA PHE A 89 2.64 -17.92 8.90
C PHE A 89 2.09 -16.50 8.90
N GLY A 90 2.90 -15.56 8.41
CA GLY A 90 2.49 -14.18 8.20
C GLY A 90 1.60 -14.02 6.96
N THR A 91 0.79 -12.98 6.99
CA THR A 91 0.02 -12.42 5.89
C THR A 91 0.26 -10.92 5.83
N GLN A 92 -0.01 -10.32 4.68
CA GLN A 92 0.02 -8.87 4.49
C GLN A 92 -1.16 -8.50 3.58
N MET A 93 -1.95 -7.49 3.96
CA MET A 93 -2.94 -6.92 3.04
C MET A 93 -2.32 -5.76 2.28
N LEU A 94 -2.46 -5.78 0.95
CA LEU A 94 -2.29 -4.59 0.12
C LEU A 94 -3.65 -3.89 0.01
N PHE A 95 -3.68 -2.56 0.13
CA PHE A 95 -4.87 -1.75 -0.11
C PHE A 95 -4.74 -0.87 -1.36
N PHE A 96 -5.87 -0.68 -2.04
CA PHE A 96 -5.96 0.11 -3.26
C PHE A 96 -7.15 1.08 -3.21
N HIS A 97 -6.95 2.29 -3.72
CA HIS A 97 -7.98 3.30 -3.95
C HIS A 97 -8.07 3.62 -5.43
N LYS A 98 -9.21 3.38 -6.08
CA LYS A 98 -9.44 3.70 -7.51
C LYS A 98 -8.32 3.18 -8.44
N GLY A 99 -7.81 1.98 -8.14
CA GLY A 99 -6.73 1.31 -8.88
C GLY A 99 -5.31 1.73 -8.51
N GLU A 100 -5.12 2.72 -7.64
CA GLU A 100 -3.79 3.10 -7.12
C GLU A 100 -3.50 2.36 -5.82
N TYR A 101 -2.28 1.83 -5.66
CA TYR A 101 -1.82 1.20 -4.42
C TYR A 101 -1.54 2.26 -3.34
N ILE A 102 -2.16 2.13 -2.17
CA ILE A 102 -2.12 3.15 -1.09
C ILE A 102 -1.38 2.70 0.18
N GLY A 103 -1.02 1.41 0.31
CA GLY A 103 -0.25 0.90 1.44
C GLY A 103 -0.70 -0.46 1.96
N ILE A 104 -0.14 -0.83 3.13
CA ILE A 104 -0.39 -2.10 3.82
C ILE A 104 -1.24 -1.94 5.09
N ASP A 105 -1.72 -3.07 5.63
CA ASP A 105 -2.36 -3.13 6.94
C ASP A 105 -1.41 -2.86 8.12
N SER A 106 -0.32 -3.62 8.24
CA SER A 106 0.57 -3.54 9.41
C SER A 106 2.03 -3.77 9.05
N THR A 107 2.93 -2.96 9.62
CA THR A 107 4.39 -3.16 9.52
C THR A 107 4.89 -4.34 10.36
N HIS A 108 4.07 -4.85 11.28
CA HIS A 108 4.29 -6.11 11.99
C HIS A 108 3.38 -7.17 11.34
N PRO A 109 3.93 -8.14 10.58
CA PRO A 109 3.13 -9.13 9.85
C PRO A 109 2.10 -9.86 10.72
N GLN A 110 0.84 -9.76 10.35
CA GLN A 110 -0.27 -10.38 11.07
C GLN A 110 -0.67 -11.70 10.42
N GLN A 111 -1.55 -12.48 11.06
CA GLN A 111 -2.21 -13.62 10.38
C GLN A 111 -3.71 -13.35 10.28
N VAL A 112 -4.18 -12.98 9.08
CA VAL A 112 -5.61 -12.87 8.75
C VAL A 112 -6.27 -14.23 8.91
N MET A 113 -7.47 -14.22 9.51
CA MET A 113 -8.32 -15.37 9.74
C MET A 113 -9.65 -15.27 8.98
N ASP A 114 -10.17 -14.05 8.77
CA ASP A 114 -11.36 -13.77 7.97
C ASP A 114 -11.39 -12.30 7.48
N ILE A 115 -12.10 -12.03 6.38
CA ILE A 115 -12.29 -10.70 5.79
C ILE A 115 -13.77 -10.52 5.40
N GLU A 116 -14.51 -9.68 6.12
CA GLU A 116 -15.85 -9.27 5.71
C GLU A 116 -15.79 -7.99 4.85
N ASP A 117 -16.21 -8.10 3.58
CA ASP A 117 -16.33 -6.96 2.66
C ASP A 117 -17.70 -6.27 2.80
N HIS A 118 -17.69 -4.96 3.01
CA HIS A 118 -18.87 -4.09 3.06
C HIS A 118 -18.79 -2.93 2.04
N GLY A 119 -18.00 -3.08 0.97
CA GLY A 119 -17.92 -2.21 -0.20
C GLY A 119 -17.02 -0.98 -0.05
N ASN A 120 -17.12 -0.25 1.07
CA ASN A 120 -16.19 0.84 1.40
C ASN A 120 -15.54 0.70 2.79
N ARG A 121 -15.83 -0.41 3.47
CA ARG A 121 -15.22 -0.85 4.73
C ARG A 121 -14.89 -2.34 4.60
N LEU A 122 -13.73 -2.74 5.10
CA LEU A 122 -13.27 -4.13 5.22
C LEU A 122 -13.10 -4.41 6.72
N VAL A 123 -13.85 -5.37 7.26
CA VAL A 123 -13.73 -5.79 8.66
C VAL A 123 -12.87 -7.06 8.67
N VAL A 124 -11.65 -6.95 9.21
CA VAL A 124 -10.63 -8.00 9.12
C VAL A 124 -10.41 -8.59 10.50
N THR A 125 -10.53 -9.90 10.60
CA THR A 125 -10.27 -10.65 11.82
C THR A 125 -8.86 -11.23 11.75
N TYR A 126 -8.00 -10.83 12.68
CA TYR A 126 -6.63 -11.32 12.81
C TYR A 126 -6.52 -12.28 13.98
N LYS A 127 -5.60 -13.25 13.90
CA LYS A 127 -5.24 -14.10 15.04
C LYS A 127 -4.48 -13.31 16.10
N ASP A 128 -4.85 -13.52 17.35
CA ASP A 128 -4.23 -12.88 18.50
C ASP A 128 -3.36 -13.90 19.27
N TRP A 129 -2.04 -13.82 19.08
CA TRP A 129 -1.09 -14.67 19.79
C TRP A 129 -0.76 -14.13 21.18
N ASP A 130 -0.82 -12.81 21.39
CA ASP A 130 -0.61 -12.17 22.70
C ASP A 130 -1.70 -12.64 23.69
N ALA A 131 -2.96 -12.57 23.30
CA ALA A 131 -4.09 -13.02 24.12
C ALA A 131 -4.07 -14.55 24.34
N LEU A 132 -3.57 -15.33 23.36
CA LEU A 132 -3.38 -16.76 23.54
C LEU A 132 -2.27 -17.06 24.57
N GLU A 133 -1.14 -16.35 24.54
CA GLU A 133 -0.08 -16.51 25.53
C GLU A 133 -0.54 -16.12 26.94
N GLU A 134 -1.23 -14.97 27.11
CA GLU A 134 -1.79 -14.56 28.41
C GLU A 134 -2.79 -15.60 28.96
N SER A 135 -3.57 -16.23 28.08
CA SER A 135 -4.55 -17.24 28.48
C SER A 135 -3.94 -18.56 28.98
N GLY A 136 -2.71 -18.88 28.57
CA GLY A 136 -2.04 -20.16 28.87
C GLY A 136 -2.66 -21.40 28.20
N PHE A 137 -3.58 -21.24 27.23
CA PHE A 137 -4.12 -22.36 26.45
C PHE A 137 -3.11 -22.87 25.40
N PRO A 138 -3.18 -24.15 24.98
CA PRO A 138 -2.27 -24.69 23.97
C PRO A 138 -2.53 -24.10 22.58
N ASN A 139 -1.51 -24.05 21.72
CA ASN A 139 -1.58 -23.47 20.35
C ASN A 139 -2.70 -24.04 19.45
N ALA A 140 -3.29 -25.19 19.80
CA ALA A 140 -4.46 -25.75 19.12
C ALA A 140 -5.75 -24.92 19.34
N ALA A 141 -5.83 -24.12 20.42
CA ALA A 141 -6.92 -23.20 20.71
C ALA A 141 -6.76 -21.83 20.03
N ALA A 142 -5.67 -21.58 19.29
CA ALA A 142 -5.42 -20.30 18.63
C ALA A 142 -6.55 -19.77 17.71
N PRO A 143 -7.44 -20.60 17.10
CA PRO A 143 -8.62 -20.08 16.40
C PRO A 143 -9.66 -19.39 17.29
N ASP A 144 -9.64 -19.64 18.60
CA ASP A 144 -10.55 -19.01 19.58
C ASP A 144 -10.05 -17.63 20.06
N PHE A 145 -8.84 -17.20 19.63
CA PHE A 145 -8.19 -15.95 20.03
C PHE A 145 -7.95 -15.06 18.81
N THR A 146 -8.75 -14.01 18.69
CA THR A 146 -8.72 -13.07 17.58
C THR A 146 -8.98 -11.63 18.01
N ALA A 147 -8.47 -10.70 17.23
CA ALA A 147 -8.77 -9.27 17.32
C ALA A 147 -9.25 -8.77 15.95
N THR A 148 -10.11 -7.74 15.95
CA THR A 148 -10.73 -7.22 14.73
C THR A 148 -10.28 -5.79 14.47
N VAL A 149 -9.82 -5.52 13.24
CA VAL A 149 -9.49 -4.18 12.76
C VAL A 149 -10.35 -3.89 11.53
N THR A 150 -10.90 -2.69 11.45
CA THR A 150 -11.70 -2.23 10.30
C THR A 150 -10.95 -1.18 9.50
N PHE A 151 -10.80 -1.43 8.21
CA PHE A 151 -10.21 -0.50 7.25
C PHE A 151 -11.30 0.14 6.40
N PHE A 152 -11.17 1.42 6.06
CA PHE A 152 -12.17 2.14 5.26
C PHE A 152 -11.56 3.33 4.52
N TRP A 153 -12.14 3.73 3.40
CA TRP A 153 -11.69 4.96 2.74
C TRP A 153 -12.29 6.21 3.40
N ASN A 154 -11.44 7.10 3.90
CA ASN A 154 -11.88 8.34 4.53
C ASN A 154 -11.95 9.48 3.49
N ASN A 155 -13.08 9.55 2.79
CA ASN A 155 -13.42 10.59 1.81
C ASN A 155 -13.33 12.06 2.33
N HIS A 156 -13.15 12.32 3.63
CA HIS A 156 -12.88 13.67 4.15
C HIS A 156 -11.39 13.98 4.31
N ALA A 157 -10.57 12.97 4.58
CA ALA A 157 -9.12 13.10 4.81
C ALA A 157 -8.26 12.61 3.63
N ASP A 158 -8.89 12.04 2.58
CA ASP A 158 -8.27 11.53 1.35
C ASP A 158 -7.18 10.47 1.62
N GLN A 159 -7.48 9.56 2.55
CA GLN A 159 -6.56 8.53 3.04
C GLN A 159 -7.31 7.28 3.54
N LEU A 160 -6.57 6.19 3.72
CA LEU A 160 -7.03 5.02 4.47
C LEU A 160 -7.31 5.40 5.93
N GLY A 161 -8.49 5.02 6.43
CA GLY A 161 -8.85 5.06 7.83
C GLY A 161 -8.81 3.65 8.44
N THR A 162 -8.39 3.57 9.70
CA THR A 162 -8.28 2.32 10.47
C THR A 162 -8.97 2.50 11.82
N GLU A 163 -9.81 1.54 12.20
CA GLU A 163 -10.55 1.47 13.46
C GLU A 163 -10.27 0.13 14.15
N GLY A 164 -9.84 0.17 15.41
CA GLY A 164 -9.42 -1.01 16.18
C GLY A 164 -7.95 -0.91 16.61
N GLU A 165 -7.42 -2.01 17.15
CA GLU A 165 -6.03 -2.16 17.57
C GLU A 165 -5.52 -3.50 17.03
N PHE A 166 -4.31 -3.51 16.46
CA PHE A 166 -3.70 -4.75 15.98
C PHE A 166 -3.14 -5.55 17.15
N PRO A 167 -3.30 -6.89 17.16
CA PRO A 167 -2.57 -7.76 18.07
C PRO A 167 -1.10 -7.90 17.61
N ASN A 168 -0.31 -8.68 18.34
CA ASN A 168 1.03 -9.14 17.95
C ASN A 168 2.04 -8.00 17.73
N GLN A 169 1.91 -6.88 18.44
CA GLN A 169 2.77 -5.68 18.24
C GLN A 169 4.12 -5.74 18.99
N GLY A 170 4.37 -6.81 19.76
CA GLY A 170 5.59 -6.99 20.56
C GLY A 170 6.30 -8.34 20.36
N LEU A 171 5.93 -9.10 19.32
CA LEU A 171 6.40 -10.47 19.03
C LEU A 171 7.52 -10.52 17.97
#